data_AF-A0A3C1LRB6-F1
#
_entry.id   AF-A0A3C1LRB6-F1
#
_cell.length_a   1.000
_cell.length_b   1.000
_cell.length_c   1.000
_cell.angle_alpha   90.00
_cell.angle_beta   90.00
_cell.angle_gamma   90.00
#
_symmetry.space_group_name_H-M   'P 1'
#
loop_
_entity.id
_entity.type
_entity.pdbx_description
1 polymer ?
#
loop_
_entity_poly.entity_id
_entity_poly.type
_entity_poly.pdbx_seq_one_letter_code
_entity_poly.pdbx_strand_id
1 'polypeptide(L)'
;MAAVEHCLVGLEGPVHSAVLGFRRVWDHYGHRLCVLSIREEPELPSAVQAKIAVTHHLRSWILCKRDSFRHVTSKRAIKPTTKRIAQRRLFKTTNCPIIFVMRLFLLPRTFKGESSLTLTGKDYNYLVNALRLKEGQDIMGRDREGGLWDLRIESIGKGSCILSASKAQEAKAATDALPQQRPLKPIILYQCLPKGRKADEIIKKATEAGVRDIVLVKSRNCVANLEGKEDSRLSRYDAIVTEAIQQSGSVVPTKVDGVIDIKDVPEDFKKRSQGLPTLGLVLHQVELMEDQSDLYSCVKGFDGCTAILVGPEGGLEEAECRHLMNNGFKAVLLKTNILRCETASIYAIGAIQTLLEAGC
;
A
#
# COMPACT_ATOMS: atom_id res chain seq x y z
N MET A 1 4.08 9.53 -32.84
CA MET A 1 2.93 10.12 -33.56
C MET A 1 1.76 9.14 -33.70
N ALA A 2 1.97 7.82 -33.78
CA ALA A 2 0.87 6.83 -33.82
C ALA A 2 0.09 6.60 -32.51
N ALA A 3 0.57 7.06 -31.35
CA ALA A 3 -0.08 6.84 -30.05
C ALA A 3 -1.09 7.93 -29.65
N VAL A 4 -1.30 8.96 -30.48
CA VAL A 4 -2.21 10.08 -30.17
C VAL A 4 -3.42 10.11 -31.10
N GLU A 5 -3.34 9.50 -32.28
CA GLU A 5 -4.50 9.35 -33.19
C GLU A 5 -5.57 8.39 -32.65
N HIS A 6 -5.23 7.49 -31.72
CA HIS A 6 -6.18 6.52 -31.16
C HIS A 6 -7.12 7.08 -30.06
N CYS A 7 -6.93 8.31 -29.60
CA CYS A 7 -7.81 8.93 -28.59
C CYS A 7 -8.99 9.73 -29.19
N LEU A 8 -9.16 9.76 -30.51
CA LEU A 8 -10.21 10.55 -31.18
C LEU A 8 -11.07 9.76 -32.19
N VAL A 9 -11.13 8.43 -32.07
CA VAL A 9 -12.14 7.63 -32.78
C VAL A 9 -13.39 7.53 -31.89
N GLY A 10 -14.33 8.46 -32.06
CA GLY A 10 -15.59 8.42 -31.31
C GLY A 10 -16.46 9.69 -31.39
N LEU A 11 -16.21 10.60 -32.34
CA LEU A 11 -17.05 11.78 -32.53
C LEU A 11 -17.74 11.69 -33.90
N GLU A 12 -18.86 10.97 -33.96
CA GLU A 12 -19.87 11.21 -34.99
C GLU A 12 -20.73 12.39 -34.54
N GLY A 13 -20.63 13.51 -35.26
CA GLY A 13 -21.42 14.73 -35.03
C GLY A 13 -20.77 15.96 -35.69
N PRO A 14 -21.53 16.95 -36.19
CA PRO A 14 -20.98 18.02 -37.02
C PRO A 14 -20.09 18.94 -36.17
N VAL A 15 -18.79 18.86 -36.39
CA VAL A 15 -17.77 19.65 -35.69
C VAL A 15 -17.74 21.06 -36.27
N HIS A 16 -18.27 22.05 -35.55
CA HIS A 16 -17.90 23.44 -35.76
C HIS A 16 -16.49 23.67 -35.18
N SER A 17 -15.53 23.80 -36.10
CA SER A 17 -14.15 24.31 -36.00
C SER A 17 -13.60 24.72 -34.62
N ALA A 18 -12.96 23.79 -33.91
CA ALA A 18 -11.90 24.13 -32.94
C ALA A 18 -10.54 23.99 -33.65
N VAL A 19 -9.85 25.11 -33.94
CA VAL A 19 -8.54 25.09 -34.58
C VAL A 19 -7.47 24.69 -33.56
N LEU A 20 -7.04 23.42 -33.60
CA LEU A 20 -5.90 22.91 -32.85
C LEU A 20 -4.59 23.34 -33.53
N GLY A 21 -3.83 24.24 -32.88
CA GLY A 21 -2.52 24.68 -33.35
C GLY A 21 -1.37 23.96 -32.64
N PHE A 22 -0.53 23.23 -33.38
CA PHE A 22 0.71 22.67 -32.86
C PHE A 22 1.87 23.67 -33.05
N ARG A 23 2.53 24.06 -31.95
CA ARG A 23 3.80 24.81 -32.03
C ARG A 23 4.96 23.94 -31.56
N ARG A 24 6.04 23.93 -32.36
CA ARG A 24 7.32 23.32 -31.99
C ARG A 24 8.14 24.38 -31.26
N VAL A 25 8.54 24.08 -30.03
CA VAL A 25 9.40 24.95 -29.22
C VAL A 25 10.61 24.13 -28.77
N TRP A 26 11.75 24.79 -28.69
CA TRP A 26 12.98 24.20 -28.17
C TRP A 26 13.21 24.72 -26.76
N ASP A 27 13.59 23.85 -25.84
CA ASP A 27 13.99 24.30 -24.50
C ASP A 27 15.39 24.92 -24.51
N HIS A 28 15.77 25.52 -23.38
CA HIS A 28 17.05 26.20 -23.21
C HIS A 28 18.27 25.27 -23.32
N TYR A 29 18.05 23.95 -23.38
CA TYR A 29 19.07 22.91 -23.52
C TYR A 29 19.04 22.22 -24.90
N GLY A 30 18.20 22.69 -25.83
CA GLY A 30 18.16 22.21 -27.21
C GLY A 30 17.32 20.95 -27.44
N HIS A 31 16.39 20.62 -26.55
CA HIS A 31 15.44 19.51 -26.78
C HIS A 31 14.15 19.99 -27.47
N ARG A 32 13.64 19.21 -28.44
CA ARG A 32 12.36 19.50 -29.12
C ARG A 32 11.17 19.14 -28.23
N LEU A 33 10.30 20.11 -27.99
CA LEU A 33 8.99 19.92 -27.36
C LEU A 33 7.88 20.32 -28.33
N CYS A 34 6.86 19.48 -28.44
CA CYS A 34 5.60 19.83 -29.10
C CYS A 34 4.61 20.31 -28.02
N VAL A 35 4.16 21.55 -28.14
CA VAL A 35 3.19 22.13 -27.20
C VAL A 35 1.85 22.26 -27.93
N LEU A 36 0.80 21.64 -27.35
CA LEU A 36 -0.58 21.81 -27.80
C LEU A 36 -1.09 23.16 -27.28
N SER A 37 -1.53 24.04 -28.17
CA SER A 37 -2.16 25.31 -27.81
C SER A 37 -3.64 25.25 -28.15
N ILE A 38 -4.49 25.38 -27.14
CA ILE A 38 -5.94 25.55 -27.30
C ILE A 38 -6.22 27.03 -27.01
N ARG A 39 -6.88 27.75 -27.93
CA ARG A 39 -7.46 29.07 -27.63
C ARG A 39 -8.88 28.84 -27.12
N GLU A 40 -9.15 29.25 -25.89
CA GLU A 40 -10.49 29.21 -25.31
C GLU A 40 -11.32 30.38 -25.87
N GLU A 41 -12.49 30.10 -26.43
CA GLU A 41 -13.56 31.10 -26.57
C GLU A 41 -14.54 30.98 -25.39
N PRO A 42 -15.13 32.10 -24.94
CA PRO A 42 -15.89 32.16 -23.71
C PRO A 42 -17.34 31.74 -23.98
N GLU A 43 -17.62 30.44 -23.89
CA GLU A 43 -18.90 29.84 -23.44
C GLU A 43 -18.90 28.35 -23.81
N LEU A 44 -18.47 27.50 -22.87
CA LEU A 44 -18.48 26.03 -23.03
C LEU A 44 -19.28 25.39 -21.88
N PRO A 45 -20.18 24.42 -22.16
CA PRO A 45 -20.97 23.74 -21.13
C PRO A 45 -20.11 22.95 -20.14
N SER A 46 -20.61 22.80 -18.90
CA SER A 46 -19.92 22.26 -17.70
C SER A 46 -19.14 20.94 -17.88
N ALA A 47 -19.55 20.08 -18.82
CA ALA A 47 -18.87 18.82 -19.11
C ALA A 47 -17.46 18.99 -19.72
N VAL A 48 -17.17 20.12 -20.38
CA VAL A 48 -15.85 20.39 -20.99
C VAL A 48 -14.89 21.00 -19.96
N GLN A 49 -15.38 21.83 -19.03
CA GLN A 49 -14.57 22.37 -17.93
C GLN A 49 -14.02 21.27 -17.01
N ALA A 50 -14.80 20.21 -16.77
CA ALA A 50 -14.38 19.07 -15.96
C ALA A 50 -13.18 18.31 -16.56
N LYS A 51 -13.07 18.22 -17.89
CA LYS A 51 -11.95 17.54 -18.56
C LYS A 51 -10.67 18.38 -18.62
N ILE A 52 -10.77 19.72 -18.61
CA ILE A 52 -9.61 20.63 -18.56
C ILE A 52 -8.96 20.66 -17.16
N ALA A 53 -9.75 20.48 -16.10
CA ALA A 53 -9.24 20.40 -14.73
C ALA A 53 -8.34 19.16 -14.50
N VAL A 54 -8.67 18.03 -15.15
CA VAL A 54 -7.89 16.77 -15.04
C VAL A 54 -6.48 16.92 -15.65
N THR A 55 -6.34 17.69 -16.73
CA THR A 55 -5.03 17.95 -17.36
C THR A 55 -4.16 18.94 -16.57
N HIS A 56 -4.74 19.85 -15.78
CA HIS A 56 -3.98 20.73 -14.89
C HIS A 56 -3.40 20.02 -13.66
N HIS A 57 -4.11 19.00 -13.12
CA HIS A 57 -3.61 18.17 -12.02
C HIS A 57 -2.42 17.29 -12.42
N LEU A 58 -2.39 16.81 -13.67
CA LEU A 58 -1.25 16.05 -14.21
C LEU A 58 0.02 16.91 -14.33
N ARG A 59 -0.11 18.20 -14.65
CA ARG A 59 1.03 19.14 -14.73
C ARG A 59 1.68 19.41 -13.37
N SER A 60 0.90 19.48 -12.30
CA SER A 60 1.40 19.72 -10.95
C SER A 60 2.08 18.47 -10.36
N TRP A 61 1.62 17.28 -10.73
CA TRP A 61 2.23 16.01 -10.30
C TRP A 61 3.60 15.74 -10.95
N ILE A 62 3.77 16.09 -12.23
CA ILE A 62 5.03 15.87 -12.97
C ILE A 62 6.17 16.78 -12.45
N LEU A 63 5.85 17.95 -11.88
CA LEU A 63 6.86 18.88 -11.36
C LEU A 63 7.35 18.52 -9.95
N CYS A 64 6.57 17.81 -9.13
CA CYS A 64 6.93 17.50 -7.75
C CYS A 64 7.86 16.28 -7.59
N LYS A 65 7.86 15.34 -8.54
CA LYS A 65 8.66 14.10 -8.45
C LYS A 65 10.11 14.19 -8.98
N ARG A 66 10.57 15.35 -9.44
CA ARG A 66 11.87 15.47 -10.14
C ARG A 66 13.05 15.94 -9.27
N ASP A 67 12.84 16.27 -8.00
CA ASP A 67 13.89 16.76 -7.09
C ASP A 67 14.52 15.68 -6.19
N SER A 68 14.17 14.39 -6.34
CA SER A 68 14.64 13.32 -5.45
C SER A 68 15.63 12.33 -6.09
N PHE A 69 16.39 12.74 -7.10
CA PHE A 69 17.48 11.93 -7.65
C PHE A 69 18.66 12.80 -8.10
N ARG A 70 19.66 12.98 -7.22
CA ARG A 70 21.02 13.35 -7.64
C ARG A 70 22.09 12.70 -6.77
N HIS A 71 22.68 11.64 -7.29
CA HIS A 71 24.12 11.42 -7.23
C HIS A 71 24.57 10.81 -8.55
N VAL A 72 25.47 11.49 -9.26
CA VAL A 72 26.77 10.99 -9.74
C VAL A 72 27.48 12.11 -10.52
N THR A 73 28.79 12.08 -10.35
CA THR A 73 29.90 12.97 -10.70
C THR A 73 30.02 13.41 -12.16
N SER A 74 30.49 14.65 -12.42
CA SER A 74 31.77 14.88 -13.12
C SER A 74 32.14 16.36 -13.20
N LYS A 75 33.46 16.59 -13.24
CA LYS A 75 34.18 17.86 -13.31
C LYS A 75 33.86 18.62 -14.61
N ARG A 76 33.61 19.94 -14.51
CA ARG A 76 34.23 20.95 -15.37
C ARG A 76 33.90 22.37 -14.88
N ALA A 77 34.95 23.16 -14.71
CA ALA A 77 34.90 24.57 -14.37
C ALA A 77 34.44 25.40 -15.57
N ILE A 78 33.47 26.29 -15.37
CA ILE A 78 33.22 27.44 -16.24
C ILE A 78 32.90 28.63 -15.31
N LYS A 79 33.74 29.66 -15.38
CA LYS A 79 33.59 30.93 -14.65
C LYS A 79 32.37 31.70 -15.20
N PRO A 80 31.54 32.35 -14.35
CA PRO A 80 30.52 33.26 -14.85
C PRO A 80 31.09 34.68 -14.92
N THR A 81 31.16 35.23 -16.13
CA THR A 81 31.26 36.68 -16.35
C THR A 81 29.90 37.25 -16.69
N THR A 82 29.72 38.49 -16.24
CA THR A 82 28.73 39.52 -16.65
C THR A 82 27.29 39.44 -16.13
N LYS A 83 27.07 40.24 -15.07
CA LYS A 83 26.08 41.33 -14.95
C LYS A 83 24.77 41.16 -15.77
N ARG A 84 23.62 41.08 -15.07
CA ARG A 84 22.71 42.24 -14.92
C ARG A 84 21.42 41.91 -14.16
N ILE A 85 21.02 42.92 -13.39
CA ILE A 85 19.67 43.35 -13.02
C ILE A 85 18.99 42.63 -11.85
N ALA A 86 18.93 43.39 -10.77
CA ALA A 86 18.12 43.19 -9.59
C ALA A 86 16.62 43.23 -9.93
N GLN A 87 15.90 42.23 -9.45
CA GLN A 87 14.54 42.42 -8.95
C GLN A 87 14.49 41.83 -7.54
N ARG A 88 14.65 42.70 -6.55
CA ARG A 88 14.30 42.41 -5.16
C ARG A 88 12.77 42.25 -5.09
N ARG A 89 12.28 41.01 -5.18
CA ARG A 89 10.99 40.66 -4.57
C ARG A 89 11.29 40.07 -3.21
N LEU A 90 10.89 40.81 -2.17
CA LEU A 90 10.83 40.33 -0.80
C LEU A 90 9.92 39.09 -0.76
N PHE A 91 10.51 37.90 -0.76
CA PHE A 91 9.83 36.75 -0.19
C PHE A 91 10.19 36.73 1.29
N LYS A 92 9.27 37.25 2.11
CA LYS A 92 9.20 36.96 3.54
C LYS A 92 9.27 35.44 3.67
N THR A 93 10.31 34.94 4.32
CA THR A 93 10.41 33.57 4.79
C THR A 93 9.31 33.38 5.83
N THR A 94 8.12 33.00 5.38
CA THR A 94 7.17 32.33 6.27
C THR A 94 7.81 31.01 6.66
N ASN A 95 8.09 30.89 7.95
CA ASN A 95 8.39 29.64 8.63
C ASN A 95 7.40 28.59 8.13
N CYS A 96 7.83 27.77 7.18
CA CYS A 96 7.14 26.55 6.84
C CYS A 96 7.65 25.57 7.90
N PRO A 97 6.85 25.20 8.92
CA PRO A 97 7.27 24.13 9.79
C PRO A 97 7.47 22.93 8.87
N ILE A 98 8.71 22.46 8.80
CA ILE A 98 9.02 21.15 8.26
C ILE A 98 8.12 20.21 9.05
N ILE A 99 7.05 19.72 8.42
CA ILE A 99 6.10 18.80 9.02
C ILE A 99 6.94 17.62 9.48
N PHE A 100 7.16 17.54 10.78
CA PHE A 100 7.86 16.42 11.39
C PHE A 100 7.02 15.20 11.07
N VAL A 101 7.56 14.31 10.23
CA VAL A 101 6.99 13.01 9.90
C VAL A 101 6.72 12.29 11.22
N MET A 102 5.47 12.35 11.68
CA MET A 102 5.08 11.79 12.98
C MET A 102 4.96 10.28 12.78
N ARG A 103 6.03 9.57 13.15
CA ARG A 103 6.13 8.11 13.00
C ARG A 103 5.22 7.45 14.03
N LEU A 104 4.25 6.69 13.53
CA LEU A 104 3.35 5.89 14.34
C LEU A 104 4.14 4.83 15.09
N PHE A 105 4.05 4.81 16.41
CA PHE A 105 4.61 3.75 17.26
C PHE A 105 3.54 2.69 17.54
N LEU A 106 3.85 1.42 17.28
CA LEU A 106 2.92 0.34 17.57
C LEU A 106 3.13 -0.14 19.01
N LEU A 107 2.11 0.02 19.85
CA LEU A 107 2.20 -0.30 21.27
C LEU A 107 2.46 -1.80 21.49
N PRO A 108 3.21 -2.14 22.55
CA PRO A 108 3.47 -3.53 22.92
C PRO A 108 2.17 -4.30 23.16
N ARG A 109 2.19 -5.63 22.91
CA ARG A 109 1.04 -6.51 23.20
C ARG A 109 0.63 -6.55 24.67
N THR A 110 1.55 -6.19 25.57
CA THR A 110 1.29 -6.11 27.01
C THR A 110 0.50 -4.87 27.41
N PHE A 111 0.37 -3.87 26.53
CA PHE A 111 -0.33 -2.63 26.82
C PHE A 111 -1.84 -2.88 26.92
N LYS A 112 -2.44 -2.52 28.05
CA LYS A 112 -3.88 -2.72 28.34
C LYS A 112 -4.66 -1.43 28.53
N GLY A 113 -4.12 -0.32 28.04
CA GLY A 113 -4.73 1.00 28.20
C GLY A 113 -4.37 1.69 29.53
N GLU A 114 -3.25 1.29 30.14
CA GLU A 114 -2.73 2.03 31.30
C GLU A 114 -2.27 3.44 30.90
N SER A 115 -2.36 4.39 31.84
CA SER A 115 -2.01 5.80 31.60
C SER A 115 -0.50 6.06 31.55
N SER A 116 0.31 5.08 31.94
CA SER A 116 1.77 5.15 31.88
C SER A 116 2.36 3.80 31.53
N LEU A 117 3.32 3.79 30.60
CA LEU A 117 3.96 2.60 30.08
C LEU A 117 5.48 2.72 30.20
N THR A 118 6.12 1.70 30.78
CA THR A 118 7.58 1.59 30.78
C THR A 118 8.02 0.72 29.61
N LEU A 119 8.82 1.29 28.70
CA LEU A 119 9.38 0.59 27.56
C LEU A 119 10.84 0.24 27.82
N THR A 120 11.24 -0.96 27.41
CA THR A 120 12.61 -1.47 27.52
C THR A 120 13.02 -2.18 26.23
N GLY A 121 14.30 -2.56 26.11
CA GLY A 121 14.76 -3.41 25.03
C GLY A 121 14.53 -2.82 23.63
N LYS A 122 13.81 -3.55 22.77
CA LYS A 122 13.60 -3.19 21.36
C LYS A 122 12.84 -1.87 21.20
N ASP A 123 11.77 -1.68 21.98
CA ASP A 123 10.91 -0.49 21.86
C ASP A 123 11.65 0.77 22.35
N TYR A 124 12.40 0.64 23.45
CA TYR A 124 13.32 1.70 23.90
C TYR A 124 14.34 2.05 22.80
N ASN A 125 15.00 1.05 22.22
CA ASN A 125 15.99 1.28 21.17
C ASN A 125 15.37 1.93 19.93
N TYR A 126 14.15 1.54 19.57
CA TYR A 126 13.42 2.14 18.46
C TYR A 126 13.17 3.63 18.72
N LEU A 127 12.56 3.99 19.85
CA LEU A 127 12.18 5.38 20.13
C LEU A 127 13.39 6.28 20.44
N VAL A 128 14.31 5.83 21.29
CA VAL A 128 15.39 6.67 21.82
C VAL A 128 16.63 6.62 20.94
N ASN A 129 17.01 5.46 20.40
CA ASN A 129 18.26 5.34 19.63
C ASN A 129 18.04 5.50 18.12
N ALA A 130 16.99 4.88 17.57
CA ALA A 130 16.71 4.95 16.13
C ALA A 130 15.96 6.22 15.75
N LEU A 131 14.88 6.57 16.48
CA LEU A 131 14.12 7.81 16.25
C LEU A 131 14.75 9.04 16.94
N ARG A 132 15.66 8.83 17.90
CA ARG A 132 16.38 9.90 18.61
C ARG A 132 15.46 10.87 19.33
N LEU A 133 14.35 10.34 19.87
CA LEU A 133 13.38 11.13 20.60
C LEU A 133 13.91 11.51 21.98
N LYS A 134 13.43 12.64 22.48
CA LYS A 134 13.83 13.28 23.74
C LYS A 134 12.65 13.35 24.70
N GLU A 135 12.95 13.52 25.97
CA GLU A 135 11.97 13.82 27.01
C GLU A 135 11.11 15.04 26.63
N GLY A 136 9.84 14.97 26.97
CA GLY A 136 8.82 15.97 26.66
C GLY A 136 8.24 15.90 25.25
N GLN A 137 8.76 15.04 24.35
CA GLN A 137 8.24 14.90 22.99
C GLN A 137 7.00 13.99 22.91
N ASP A 138 6.08 14.39 22.04
CA ASP A 138 4.85 13.67 21.75
C ASP A 138 5.02 12.72 20.55
N ILE A 139 4.33 11.58 20.60
CA ILE A 139 4.35 10.52 19.60
C ILE A 139 2.93 9.97 19.48
N MET A 140 2.53 9.62 18.26
CA MET A 140 1.28 8.89 18.05
C MET A 140 1.51 7.39 18.26
N GLY A 141 0.75 6.80 19.17
CA GLY A 141 0.66 5.37 19.39
C GLY A 141 -0.54 4.75 18.67
N ARG A 142 -0.40 3.49 18.27
CA ARG A 142 -1.53 2.61 17.92
C ARG A 142 -1.45 1.33 18.72
N ASP A 143 -2.56 0.89 19.29
CA ASP A 143 -2.63 -0.42 19.93
C ASP A 143 -2.85 -1.55 18.91
N ARG A 144 -2.81 -2.80 19.37
CA ARG A 144 -2.97 -3.98 18.51
C ARG A 144 -4.41 -4.21 18.04
N GLU A 145 -5.36 -3.43 18.55
CA GLU A 145 -6.77 -3.44 18.15
C GLU A 145 -7.07 -2.30 17.16
N GLY A 146 -6.12 -1.40 16.92
CA GLY A 146 -6.24 -0.27 16.00
C GLY A 146 -6.55 1.07 16.67
N GLY A 147 -6.74 1.09 17.99
CA GLY A 147 -6.99 2.30 18.77
C GLY A 147 -5.79 3.25 18.74
N LEU A 148 -6.07 4.56 18.65
CA LEU A 148 -5.06 5.61 18.64
C LEU A 148 -4.81 6.17 20.04
N TRP A 149 -3.54 6.46 20.31
CA TRP A 149 -3.06 6.93 21.59
C TRP A 149 -2.13 8.13 21.39
N ASP A 150 -2.35 9.19 22.16
CA ASP A 150 -1.39 10.26 22.29
C ASP A 150 -0.39 9.84 23.38
N LEU A 151 0.88 9.70 23.00
CA LEU A 151 1.97 9.28 23.88
C LEU A 151 2.93 10.44 24.09
N ARG A 152 3.45 10.61 25.31
CA ARG A 152 4.51 11.57 25.61
C ARG A 152 5.65 10.92 26.36
N ILE A 153 6.89 11.19 25.96
CA ILE A 153 8.07 10.71 26.69
C ILE A 153 8.23 11.53 27.96
N GLU A 154 7.95 10.93 29.12
CA GLU A 154 8.10 11.58 30.43
C GLU A 154 9.55 11.56 30.90
N SER A 155 10.23 10.42 30.74
CA SER A 155 11.63 10.28 31.14
C SER A 155 12.38 9.22 30.33
N ILE A 156 13.68 9.40 30.17
CA ILE A 156 14.60 8.48 29.49
C ILE A 156 15.69 8.08 30.48
N GLY A 157 15.69 6.80 30.87
CA GLY A 157 16.72 6.17 31.68
C GLY A 157 17.77 5.42 30.85
N LYS A 158 18.71 4.76 31.54
CA LYS A 158 19.66 3.85 30.88
C LYS A 158 18.95 2.57 30.46
N GLY A 159 18.57 2.48 29.18
CA GLY A 159 17.97 1.27 28.60
C GLY A 159 16.45 1.14 28.82
N SER A 160 15.80 2.17 29.35
CA SER A 160 14.35 2.23 29.54
C SER A 160 13.83 3.65 29.35
N CYS A 161 12.57 3.80 28.97
CA CYS A 161 11.87 5.09 28.97
C CYS A 161 10.45 4.93 29.50
N ILE A 162 9.93 5.99 30.11
CA ILE A 162 8.55 6.05 30.61
C ILE A 162 7.75 6.94 29.68
N LEU A 163 6.62 6.42 29.21
CA LEU A 163 5.63 7.16 28.44
C LEU A 163 4.40 7.43 29.30
N SER A 164 3.79 8.59 29.15
CA SER A 164 2.37 8.78 29.47
C SER A 164 1.55 8.46 28.23
N ALA A 165 0.38 7.85 28.43
CA ALA A 165 -0.51 7.42 27.36
C ALA A 165 -1.93 7.90 27.64
N SER A 166 -2.54 8.52 26.64
CA SER A 166 -3.95 8.93 26.69
C SER A 166 -4.64 8.53 25.39
N LYS A 167 -5.88 8.06 25.49
CA LYS A 167 -6.64 7.62 24.32
C LYS A 167 -6.96 8.83 23.46
N ALA A 168 -6.54 8.81 22.20
CA ALA A 168 -6.80 9.92 21.28
C ALA A 168 -8.29 9.96 20.94
N GLN A 169 -8.94 11.11 21.14
CA GLN A 169 -10.38 11.28 20.87
C GLN A 169 -10.70 11.38 19.38
N GLU A 170 -9.73 11.75 18.55
CA GLU A 170 -9.84 11.81 17.10
C GLU A 170 -8.53 11.33 16.47
N ALA A 171 -8.64 10.66 15.32
CA ALA A 171 -7.50 10.45 14.44
C ALA A 171 -7.08 11.82 13.90
N LYS A 172 -6.32 12.59 14.68
CA LYS A 172 -5.61 13.77 14.15
C LYS A 172 -4.88 13.27 12.91
N ALA A 173 -5.25 13.83 11.76
CA ALA A 173 -4.79 13.46 10.43
C ALA A 173 -3.29 13.77 10.23
N ALA A 174 -2.45 13.10 11.02
CA ALA A 174 -1.05 13.40 11.23
C ALA A 174 -0.17 12.15 11.09
N THR A 175 -0.67 11.14 10.37
CA THR A 175 0.18 10.14 9.73
C THR A 175 0.27 10.51 8.24
N ASP A 176 1.43 10.32 7.61
CA ASP A 176 1.61 10.53 6.15
C ASP A 176 0.70 9.61 5.29
N ALA A 177 0.03 8.64 5.91
CA ALA A 177 -1.06 7.91 5.30
C ALA A 177 -2.20 8.89 4.97
N LEU A 178 -2.51 9.03 3.68
CA LEU A 178 -3.68 9.79 3.22
C LEU A 178 -4.89 9.40 4.07
N PRO A 179 -5.71 10.36 4.52
CA PRO A 179 -6.89 10.06 5.32
C PRO A 179 -7.71 9.02 4.58
N GLN A 180 -7.81 7.83 5.19
CA GLN A 180 -8.49 6.70 4.58
C GLN A 180 -9.97 7.05 4.54
N GLN A 181 -10.48 7.41 3.36
CA GLN A 181 -11.83 7.95 3.21
C GLN A 181 -12.91 6.91 3.53
N ARG A 182 -12.56 5.61 3.57
CA ARG A 182 -13.45 4.48 3.84
C ARG A 182 -12.68 3.37 4.57
N PRO A 183 -13.33 2.61 5.47
CA PRO A 183 -12.71 1.45 6.10
C PRO A 183 -12.41 0.37 5.05
N LEU A 184 -11.17 -0.14 5.06
CA LEU A 184 -10.78 -1.25 4.20
C LEU A 184 -11.62 -2.49 4.51
N LYS A 185 -12.10 -3.15 3.46
CA LYS A 185 -12.76 -4.44 3.59
C LYS A 185 -11.74 -5.50 4.03
N PRO A 186 -12.10 -6.44 4.93
CA PRO A 186 -11.14 -7.38 5.48
C PRO A 186 -10.68 -8.39 4.44
N ILE A 187 -9.36 -8.42 4.21
CA ILE A 187 -8.70 -9.41 3.35
C ILE A 187 -7.93 -10.40 4.21
N ILE A 188 -8.08 -11.68 3.92
CA ILE A 188 -7.32 -12.79 4.52
C ILE A 188 -6.44 -13.40 3.43
N LEU A 189 -5.13 -13.44 3.66
CA LEU A 189 -4.17 -14.10 2.77
C LEU A 189 -3.83 -15.49 3.32
N TYR A 190 -4.27 -16.53 2.62
CA TYR A 190 -3.81 -17.91 2.79
C TYR A 190 -2.59 -18.14 1.91
N GLN A 191 -1.40 -18.01 2.51
CA GLN A 191 -0.14 -18.16 1.80
C GLN A 191 0.40 -19.58 2.01
N CYS A 192 0.42 -20.40 0.96
CA CYS A 192 1.14 -21.67 1.01
C CYS A 192 2.63 -21.42 1.26
N LEU A 193 3.25 -22.23 2.12
CA LEU A 193 4.62 -22.02 2.60
C LEU A 193 5.64 -21.93 1.44
N PRO A 194 6.20 -20.74 1.16
CA PRO A 194 7.16 -20.58 0.09
C PRO A 194 8.55 -21.02 0.53
N LYS A 195 9.44 -21.30 -0.42
CA LYS A 195 10.82 -21.69 -0.10
C LYS A 195 11.63 -20.53 0.49
N GLY A 196 12.52 -20.86 1.43
CA GLY A 196 13.53 -19.93 1.95
C GLY A 196 12.96 -18.81 2.82
N ARG A 197 13.26 -17.55 2.48
CA ARG A 197 12.82 -16.35 3.24
C ARG A 197 11.74 -15.53 2.52
N LYS A 198 11.13 -16.06 1.48
CA LYS A 198 10.10 -15.34 0.70
C LYS A 198 8.87 -14.96 1.54
N ALA A 199 8.52 -15.79 2.53
CA ALA A 199 7.44 -15.49 3.46
C ALA A 199 7.65 -14.14 4.17
N ASP A 200 8.89 -13.79 4.53
CA ASP A 200 9.21 -12.52 5.17
C ASP A 200 8.81 -11.33 4.28
N GLU A 201 9.11 -11.41 2.98
CA GLU A 201 8.79 -10.36 2.01
C GLU A 201 7.28 -10.28 1.73
N ILE A 202 6.61 -11.42 1.62
CA ILE A 202 5.16 -11.49 1.42
C ILE A 202 4.44 -10.89 2.63
N ILE A 203 4.81 -11.28 3.84
CA ILE A 203 4.20 -10.79 5.09
C ILE A 203 4.38 -9.28 5.18
N LYS A 204 5.60 -8.78 4.95
CA LYS A 204 5.88 -7.34 4.95
C LYS A 204 4.97 -6.59 3.98
N LYS A 205 4.97 -6.99 2.71
CA LYS A 205 4.20 -6.29 1.65
C LYS A 205 2.69 -6.43 1.81
N ALA A 206 2.20 -7.59 2.27
CA ALA A 206 0.78 -7.78 2.56
C ALA A 206 0.31 -6.92 3.73
N THR A 207 1.16 -6.74 4.76
CA THR A 207 0.90 -5.84 5.88
C THR A 207 0.84 -4.38 5.41
N GLU A 208 1.80 -3.95 4.58
CA GLU A 208 1.82 -2.60 3.99
C GLU A 208 0.57 -2.35 3.13
N ALA A 209 0.09 -3.38 2.42
CA ALA A 209 -1.15 -3.32 1.65
C ALA A 209 -2.42 -3.37 2.51
N GLY A 210 -2.35 -3.60 3.82
CA GLY A 210 -3.54 -3.63 4.68
C GLY A 210 -4.31 -4.96 4.65
N VAL A 211 -3.63 -6.09 4.46
CA VAL A 211 -4.21 -7.41 4.73
C VAL A 211 -4.47 -7.58 6.22
N ARG A 212 -5.63 -8.11 6.62
CA ARG A 212 -6.00 -8.27 8.04
C ARG A 212 -5.39 -9.51 8.66
N ASP A 213 -5.49 -10.64 8.00
CA ASP A 213 -4.98 -11.91 8.50
C ASP A 213 -4.09 -12.56 7.43
N ILE A 214 -2.93 -13.05 7.84
CA ILE A 214 -2.03 -13.84 7.00
C ILE A 214 -1.91 -15.21 7.66
N VAL A 215 -2.43 -16.23 6.97
CA VAL A 215 -2.41 -17.61 7.44
C VAL A 215 -1.46 -18.40 6.56
N LEU A 216 -0.47 -19.04 7.19
CA LEU A 216 0.45 -19.91 6.47
C LEU A 216 -0.20 -21.27 6.26
N VAL A 217 -0.05 -21.81 5.05
CA VAL A 217 -0.72 -23.05 4.65
C VAL A 217 0.30 -24.09 4.22
N LYS A 218 0.17 -25.31 4.74
CA LYS A 218 0.88 -26.49 4.26
C LYS A 218 0.04 -27.15 3.19
N SER A 219 0.55 -27.17 1.96
CA SER A 219 0.00 -27.93 0.84
C SER A 219 0.98 -29.05 0.43
N ARG A 220 0.53 -29.99 -0.40
CA ARG A 220 1.33 -31.17 -0.80
C ARG A 220 2.66 -30.79 -1.47
N ASN A 221 2.66 -29.75 -2.29
CA ASN A 221 3.86 -29.28 -3.01
C ASN A 221 4.69 -28.26 -2.23
N CYS A 222 4.39 -28.02 -0.95
CA CYS A 222 5.24 -27.22 -0.08
C CYS A 222 6.50 -28.01 0.30
N VAL A 223 7.67 -27.49 -0.07
CA VAL A 223 8.96 -28.06 0.36
C VAL A 223 9.40 -27.50 1.71
N ALA A 224 8.94 -26.29 2.05
CA ALA A 224 9.22 -25.68 3.34
C ALA A 224 8.36 -26.31 4.44
N ASN A 225 8.98 -26.56 5.60
CA ASN A 225 8.31 -27.05 6.79
C ASN A 225 8.70 -26.17 7.99
N LEU A 226 7.75 -25.91 8.87
CA LEU A 226 7.92 -25.12 10.08
C LEU A 226 7.96 -25.98 11.36
N GLU A 227 7.79 -27.29 11.25
CA GLU A 227 7.85 -28.23 12.37
C GLU A 227 9.09 -28.00 13.25
N GLY A 228 8.84 -27.82 14.55
CA GLY A 228 9.88 -27.56 15.56
C GLY A 228 10.50 -26.16 15.52
N LYS A 229 10.02 -25.26 14.64
CA LYS A 229 10.49 -23.87 14.52
C LYS A 229 9.35 -22.84 14.48
N GLU A 230 8.12 -23.27 14.71
CA GLU A 230 6.90 -22.45 14.65
C GLU A 230 7.02 -21.20 15.52
N ASP A 231 7.27 -21.35 16.82
CA ASP A 231 7.34 -20.21 17.76
C ASP A 231 8.40 -19.17 17.36
N SER A 232 9.58 -19.64 16.96
CA SER A 232 10.68 -18.77 16.53
C SER A 232 10.33 -18.01 15.25
N ARG A 233 9.62 -18.66 14.33
CA ARG A 233 9.22 -18.10 13.04
C ARG A 233 8.04 -17.14 13.20
N LEU A 234 7.04 -17.51 13.99
CA LEU A 234 5.92 -16.62 14.35
C LEU A 234 6.42 -15.37 15.07
N SER A 235 7.36 -15.51 16.00
CA SER A 235 8.00 -14.36 16.66
C SER A 235 8.74 -13.44 15.66
N ARG A 236 9.39 -14.03 14.65
CA ARG A 236 10.03 -13.26 13.56
C ARG A 236 8.99 -12.56 12.70
N TYR A 237 7.88 -13.22 12.37
CA TYR A 237 6.81 -12.65 11.56
C TYR A 237 6.10 -11.52 12.29
N ASP A 238 5.86 -11.64 13.60
CA ASP A 238 5.30 -10.55 14.41
C ASP A 238 6.21 -9.30 14.41
N ALA A 239 7.53 -9.49 14.45
CA ALA A 239 8.48 -8.39 14.32
C ALA A 239 8.39 -7.72 12.93
N ILE A 240 8.29 -8.52 11.85
CA ILE A 240 8.14 -8.01 10.48
C ILE A 240 6.84 -7.22 10.31
N VAL A 241 5.72 -7.74 10.83
CA VAL A 241 4.42 -7.04 10.83
C VAL A 241 4.51 -5.73 11.61
N THR A 242 5.12 -5.76 12.79
CA THR A 242 5.30 -4.58 13.65
C THR A 242 6.12 -3.50 12.95
N GLU A 243 7.22 -3.88 12.28
CA GLU A 243 8.01 -2.96 11.47
C GLU A 243 7.21 -2.42 10.27
N ALA A 244 6.50 -3.29 9.55
CA ALA A 244 5.71 -2.90 8.38
C ALA A 244 4.58 -1.92 8.72
N ILE A 245 3.84 -2.14 9.82
CA ILE A 245 2.79 -1.22 10.29
C ILE A 245 3.38 0.14 10.64
N GLN A 246 4.48 0.18 11.39
CA GLN A 246 5.11 1.45 11.78
C GLN A 246 5.70 2.21 10.59
N GLN A 247 6.18 1.50 9.56
CA GLN A 247 6.76 2.12 8.37
C GLN A 247 5.69 2.61 7.38
N SER A 248 4.63 1.82 7.17
CA SER A 248 3.55 2.16 6.25
C SER A 248 2.48 3.07 6.86
N GLY A 249 2.35 3.09 8.18
CA GLY A 249 1.22 3.72 8.87
C GLY A 249 -0.09 2.93 8.72
N SER A 250 -0.04 1.68 8.24
CA SER A 250 -1.22 0.84 8.01
C SER A 250 -2.16 0.85 9.23
N VAL A 251 -3.44 1.12 8.96
CA VAL A 251 -4.49 1.15 9.98
C VAL A 251 -5.05 -0.23 10.29
N VAL A 252 -4.74 -1.21 9.46
CA VAL A 252 -5.19 -2.58 9.63
C VAL A 252 -4.25 -3.29 10.61
N PRO A 253 -4.75 -3.84 11.73
CA PRO A 253 -3.93 -4.59 12.67
C PRO A 253 -3.66 -5.99 12.11
N THR A 254 -2.75 -6.07 11.14
CA THR A 254 -2.39 -7.33 10.48
C THR A 254 -1.90 -8.36 11.51
N LYS A 255 -2.35 -9.60 11.38
CA LYS A 255 -1.90 -10.73 12.19
C LYS A 255 -1.33 -11.83 11.29
N VAL A 256 -0.31 -12.51 11.80
CA VAL A 256 0.23 -13.73 11.19
C VAL A 256 0.00 -14.87 12.17
N ASP A 257 -0.75 -15.88 11.75
CA ASP A 257 -1.05 -17.04 12.57
C ASP A 257 -0.22 -18.25 12.19
N GLY A 258 -0.39 -19.33 12.96
CA GLY A 258 0.28 -20.61 12.75
C GLY A 258 0.02 -21.24 11.38
N VAL A 259 0.66 -22.38 11.15
CA VAL A 259 0.50 -23.15 9.92
C VAL A 259 -0.72 -24.04 10.04
N ILE A 260 -1.62 -23.98 9.07
CA ILE A 260 -2.72 -24.93 8.93
C ILE A 260 -2.52 -25.82 7.70
N ASP A 261 -3.15 -26.98 7.68
CA ASP A 261 -3.23 -27.81 6.48
C ASP A 261 -4.23 -27.18 5.50
N ILE A 262 -3.97 -27.30 4.20
CA ILE A 262 -4.85 -26.76 3.15
C ILE A 262 -6.29 -27.28 3.26
N LYS A 263 -6.48 -28.49 3.80
CA LYS A 263 -7.81 -29.06 4.02
C LYS A 263 -8.65 -28.29 5.03
N ASP A 264 -8.00 -27.61 5.98
CA ASP A 264 -8.63 -26.89 7.10
C ASP A 264 -8.95 -25.42 6.75
N VAL A 265 -8.43 -24.92 5.62
CA VAL A 265 -8.63 -23.54 5.14
C VAL A 265 -10.11 -23.13 5.11
N PRO A 266 -11.06 -23.94 4.60
CA PRO A 266 -12.45 -23.50 4.55
C PRO A 266 -13.08 -23.31 5.94
N GLU A 267 -12.72 -24.14 6.92
CA GLU A 267 -13.23 -24.00 8.29
C GLU A 267 -12.62 -22.78 8.98
N ASP A 268 -11.31 -22.59 8.83
CA ASP A 268 -10.61 -21.40 9.33
C ASP A 268 -11.17 -20.11 8.72
N PHE A 269 -11.46 -20.10 7.41
CA PHE A 269 -12.03 -18.93 6.74
C PHE A 269 -13.41 -18.57 7.29
N LYS A 270 -14.28 -19.56 7.52
CA LYS A 270 -15.60 -19.34 8.15
C LYS A 270 -15.49 -18.74 9.55
N LYS A 271 -14.48 -19.15 10.34
CA LYS A 271 -14.25 -18.58 11.68
C LYS A 271 -13.79 -17.13 11.59
N ARG A 272 -12.85 -16.84 10.69
CA ARG A 272 -12.24 -15.50 10.53
C ARG A 272 -13.13 -14.49 9.82
N SER A 273 -14.11 -14.94 9.04
CA SER A 273 -15.07 -14.04 8.41
C SER A 273 -15.99 -13.37 9.44
N GLN A 274 -16.12 -13.92 10.65
CA GLN A 274 -16.90 -13.34 11.75
C GLN A 274 -18.36 -13.06 11.36
N GLY A 275 -18.95 -13.92 10.52
CA GLY A 275 -20.32 -13.77 10.04
C GLY A 275 -20.53 -12.76 8.92
N LEU A 276 -19.46 -12.10 8.43
CA LEU A 276 -19.53 -11.28 7.22
C LEU A 276 -19.81 -12.17 5.99
N PRO A 277 -20.43 -11.62 4.94
CA PRO A 277 -20.43 -12.26 3.62
C PRO A 277 -19.02 -12.66 3.21
N THR A 278 -18.85 -13.85 2.63
CA THR A 278 -17.52 -14.41 2.33
C THR A 278 -17.29 -14.60 0.83
N LEU A 279 -16.11 -14.20 0.35
CA LEU A 279 -15.61 -14.51 -0.99
C LEU A 279 -14.25 -15.22 -0.86
N GLY A 280 -14.22 -16.53 -1.10
CA GLY A 280 -12.97 -17.29 -1.16
C GLY A 280 -12.44 -17.36 -2.58
N LEU A 281 -11.19 -17.00 -2.81
CA LEU A 281 -10.52 -17.07 -4.11
C LEU A 281 -9.27 -17.95 -4.00
N VAL A 282 -9.10 -18.88 -4.92
CA VAL A 282 -7.85 -19.66 -5.05
C VAL A 282 -7.18 -19.32 -6.37
N LEU A 283 -5.94 -18.84 -6.31
CA LEU A 283 -5.16 -18.52 -7.50
C LEU A 283 -4.60 -19.81 -8.10
N HIS A 284 -5.10 -20.20 -9.26
CA HIS A 284 -4.65 -21.41 -9.95
C HIS A 284 -4.48 -21.15 -11.45
N GLN A 285 -3.40 -21.70 -12.01
CA GLN A 285 -3.03 -21.53 -13.41
C GLN A 285 -3.66 -22.57 -14.35
N VAL A 286 -4.17 -23.69 -13.83
CA VAL A 286 -4.72 -24.75 -14.67
C VAL A 286 -6.15 -24.39 -15.03
N GLU A 287 -6.45 -24.42 -16.33
CA GLU A 287 -7.80 -24.48 -16.89
C GLU A 287 -8.51 -25.72 -16.34
N LEU A 288 -9.03 -25.62 -15.12
CA LEU A 288 -10.09 -26.50 -14.64
C LEU A 288 -11.25 -26.23 -15.60
N MET A 289 -11.44 -27.15 -16.55
CA MET A 289 -11.85 -26.87 -17.94
C MET A 289 -13.19 -26.14 -18.18
N GLU A 290 -13.96 -25.76 -17.16
CA GLU A 290 -15.25 -25.06 -17.34
C GLU A 290 -15.60 -24.04 -16.23
N ASP A 291 -14.88 -24.01 -15.09
CA ASP A 291 -15.33 -23.30 -13.87
C ASP A 291 -14.41 -22.13 -13.42
N GLN A 292 -13.56 -21.62 -14.29
CA GLN A 292 -12.74 -20.46 -13.95
C GLN A 292 -13.57 -19.18 -13.92
N SER A 293 -13.55 -18.50 -12.77
CA SER A 293 -14.21 -17.20 -12.63
C SER A 293 -13.24 -16.06 -12.94
N ASP A 294 -13.74 -15.03 -13.60
CA ASP A 294 -12.97 -13.81 -13.81
C ASP A 294 -12.87 -13.00 -12.50
N LEU A 295 -11.67 -12.53 -12.15
CA LEU A 295 -11.42 -11.81 -10.90
C LEU A 295 -12.34 -10.59 -10.74
N TYR A 296 -12.58 -9.83 -11.83
CA TYR A 296 -13.45 -8.67 -11.80
C TYR A 296 -14.88 -9.06 -11.45
N SER A 297 -15.40 -10.10 -12.11
CA SER A 297 -16.76 -10.60 -11.87
C SER A 297 -16.98 -11.10 -10.43
N CYS A 298 -15.94 -11.64 -9.79
CA CYS A 298 -16.03 -12.12 -8.41
C CYS A 298 -16.04 -11.00 -7.38
N VAL A 299 -15.24 -9.96 -7.61
CA VAL A 299 -14.88 -8.97 -6.59
C VAL A 299 -15.71 -7.71 -6.70
N LYS A 300 -16.13 -7.32 -7.91
CA LYS A 300 -16.86 -6.06 -8.13
C LYS A 300 -18.14 -6.03 -7.29
N GLY A 301 -18.27 -5.01 -6.45
CA GLY A 301 -19.46 -4.78 -5.62
C GLY A 301 -19.62 -5.79 -4.47
N PHE A 302 -18.64 -6.65 -4.24
CA PHE A 302 -18.65 -7.55 -3.09
C PHE A 302 -18.42 -6.75 -1.80
N ASP A 303 -19.35 -6.85 -0.87
CA ASP A 303 -19.26 -6.22 0.45
C ASP A 303 -19.15 -7.28 1.55
N GLY A 304 -17.92 -7.64 1.89
CA GLY A 304 -17.66 -8.67 2.90
C GLY A 304 -16.19 -8.96 3.11
N CYS A 305 -15.90 -10.16 3.63
CA CYS A 305 -14.56 -10.66 3.87
C CYS A 305 -14.07 -11.49 2.68
N THR A 306 -12.90 -11.13 2.15
CA THR A 306 -12.30 -11.79 0.99
C THR A 306 -11.09 -12.61 1.42
N ALA A 307 -11.09 -13.91 1.13
CA ALA A 307 -9.93 -14.77 1.28
C ALA A 307 -9.22 -14.96 -0.07
N ILE A 308 -7.89 -14.90 -0.05
CA ILE A 308 -7.04 -15.14 -1.21
C ILE A 308 -6.09 -16.29 -0.85
N LEU A 309 -6.17 -17.40 -1.56
CA LEU A 309 -5.24 -18.51 -1.43
C LEU A 309 -4.23 -18.52 -2.56
N VAL A 310 -2.95 -18.50 -2.20
CA VAL A 310 -1.82 -18.52 -3.14
C VAL A 310 -1.00 -19.77 -2.90
N GLY A 311 -0.84 -20.58 -3.95
CA GLY A 311 -0.04 -21.80 -3.94
C GLY A 311 1.48 -21.58 -3.76
N PRO A 312 2.24 -22.64 -3.45
CA PRO A 312 3.69 -22.59 -3.38
C PRO A 312 4.30 -22.58 -4.79
N GLU A 313 5.64 -22.57 -4.90
CA GLU A 313 6.31 -22.60 -6.21
C GLU A 313 5.98 -23.85 -7.05
N GLY A 314 5.62 -24.97 -6.41
CA GLY A 314 5.19 -26.18 -7.10
C GLY A 314 3.72 -26.18 -7.51
N GLY A 315 2.99 -25.08 -7.29
CA GLY A 315 1.55 -25.01 -7.52
C GLY A 315 0.75 -25.85 -6.53
N LEU A 316 -0.57 -25.79 -6.67
CA LEU A 316 -1.51 -26.63 -5.93
C LEU A 316 -1.82 -27.87 -6.74
N GLU A 317 -2.13 -28.96 -6.07
CA GLU A 317 -2.69 -30.12 -6.73
C GLU A 317 -4.15 -29.90 -7.12
N GLU A 318 -4.58 -30.62 -8.14
CA GLU A 318 -5.95 -30.55 -8.62
C GLU A 318 -6.95 -30.96 -7.53
N ALA A 319 -6.62 -31.98 -6.73
CA ALA A 319 -7.45 -32.41 -5.60
C ALA A 319 -7.59 -31.33 -4.52
N GLU A 320 -6.53 -30.57 -4.23
CA GLU A 320 -6.55 -29.47 -3.28
C GLU A 320 -7.44 -28.32 -3.78
N CYS A 321 -7.34 -28.00 -5.08
CA CYS A 321 -8.17 -26.97 -5.69
C CYS A 321 -9.65 -27.37 -5.72
N ARG A 322 -9.96 -28.63 -6.11
CA ARG A 322 -11.32 -29.16 -6.04
C ARG A 322 -11.88 -29.14 -4.62
N HIS A 323 -11.08 -29.49 -3.61
CA HIS A 323 -11.49 -29.42 -2.21
C HIS A 323 -11.91 -28.01 -1.81
N LEU A 324 -11.10 -27.01 -2.15
CA LEU A 324 -11.41 -25.60 -1.89
C LEU A 324 -12.69 -25.17 -2.62
N MET A 325 -12.83 -25.54 -3.90
CA MET A 325 -14.00 -25.20 -4.73
C MET A 325 -15.29 -25.81 -4.19
N ASN A 326 -15.26 -27.09 -3.81
CA ASN A 326 -16.38 -27.78 -3.18
C ASN A 326 -16.79 -27.13 -1.83
N ASN A 327 -15.91 -26.34 -1.24
CA ASN A 327 -16.16 -25.57 -0.02
C ASN A 327 -16.37 -24.07 -0.27
N GLY A 328 -16.71 -23.67 -1.50
CA GLY A 328 -17.15 -22.32 -1.84
C GLY A 328 -16.04 -21.35 -2.24
N PHE A 329 -14.80 -21.81 -2.41
CA PHE A 329 -13.77 -21.00 -3.09
C PHE A 329 -14.00 -20.98 -4.60
N LYS A 330 -13.63 -19.89 -5.24
CA LYS A 330 -13.64 -19.76 -6.69
C LYS A 330 -12.22 -19.82 -7.22
N ALA A 331 -11.99 -20.68 -8.21
CA ALA A 331 -10.72 -20.70 -8.92
C ALA A 331 -10.62 -19.46 -9.81
N VAL A 332 -9.53 -18.71 -9.66
CA VAL A 332 -9.27 -17.49 -10.42
C VAL A 332 -7.91 -17.59 -11.08
N LEU A 333 -7.91 -17.35 -12.39
CA LEU A 333 -6.70 -17.15 -13.18
C LEU A 333 -6.40 -15.67 -13.31
N LEU A 334 -5.21 -15.26 -12.90
CA LEU A 334 -4.70 -13.93 -13.21
C LEU A 334 -4.28 -13.94 -14.69
N LYS A 335 -4.95 -13.13 -15.52
CA LYS A 335 -4.69 -12.98 -16.96
C LYS A 335 -3.38 -12.19 -17.22
N THR A 336 -2.27 -12.72 -16.72
CA THR A 336 -0.92 -12.15 -16.79
C THR A 336 0.10 -13.24 -17.16
N ASN A 337 1.39 -12.89 -17.18
CA ASN A 337 2.45 -13.90 -17.17
C ASN A 337 2.37 -14.77 -15.90
N ILE A 338 2.99 -15.96 -15.94
CA ILE A 338 3.19 -16.81 -14.76
C ILE A 338 3.94 -16.00 -13.69
N LEU A 339 3.24 -15.66 -12.61
CA LEU A 339 3.81 -14.93 -11.49
C LEU A 339 4.44 -15.90 -10.49
N ARG A 340 5.56 -15.50 -9.89
CA ARG A 340 6.09 -16.20 -8.72
C ARG A 340 5.13 -16.03 -7.55
N CYS A 341 5.16 -16.96 -6.59
CA CYS A 341 4.25 -16.93 -5.44
C CYS A 341 4.26 -15.58 -4.71
N GLU A 342 5.45 -14.99 -4.49
CA GLU A 342 5.58 -13.69 -3.85
C GLU A 342 4.96 -12.53 -4.64
N THR A 343 5.06 -12.58 -5.97
CA THR A 343 4.46 -11.58 -6.85
C THR A 343 2.96 -11.77 -6.97
N ALA A 344 2.50 -13.02 -7.07
CA ALA A 344 1.09 -13.38 -7.20
C ALA A 344 0.28 -12.88 -6.00
N SER A 345 0.79 -13.04 -4.78
CA SER A 345 0.12 -12.58 -3.56
C SER A 345 -0.11 -11.08 -3.58
N ILE A 346 0.94 -10.29 -3.85
CA ILE A 346 0.85 -8.83 -3.81
C ILE A 346 0.04 -8.29 -4.99
N TYR A 347 0.19 -8.89 -6.17
CA TYR A 347 -0.61 -8.54 -7.34
C TYR A 347 -2.10 -8.77 -7.10
N ALA A 348 -2.48 -9.92 -6.55
CA ALA A 348 -3.87 -10.23 -6.26
C ALA A 348 -4.45 -9.31 -5.19
N ILE A 349 -3.72 -9.04 -4.10
CA ILE A 349 -4.14 -8.11 -3.05
C ILE A 349 -4.42 -6.72 -3.65
N GLY A 350 -3.48 -6.16 -4.42
CA GLY A 350 -3.65 -4.85 -5.01
C GLY A 350 -4.82 -4.79 -6.01
N ALA A 351 -4.96 -5.83 -6.84
CA ALA A 351 -6.07 -5.92 -7.79
C ALA A 351 -7.41 -5.98 -7.07
N ILE A 352 -7.55 -6.83 -6.05
CA ILE A 352 -8.78 -7.00 -5.28
C ILE A 352 -9.15 -5.69 -4.57
N GLN A 353 -8.21 -5.03 -3.91
CA GLN A 353 -8.48 -3.75 -3.24
C GLN A 353 -8.99 -2.70 -4.21
N THR A 354 -8.31 -2.55 -5.37
CA THR A 354 -8.74 -1.60 -6.41
C THR A 354 -10.17 -1.89 -6.88
N LEU A 355 -10.52 -3.18 -7.02
CA LEU A 355 -11.85 -3.60 -7.47
C LEU A 355 -12.94 -3.44 -6.40
N LEU A 356 -12.60 -3.63 -5.13
CA LEU A 356 -13.50 -3.37 -4.00
C LEU A 356 -13.77 -1.88 -3.84
N GLU A 357 -12.76 -1.03 -4.08
CA GLU A 357 -12.92 0.43 -4.07
C GLU A 357 -13.75 0.93 -5.26
N ALA A 358 -13.54 0.40 -6.46
CA ALA A 358 -14.23 0.83 -7.68
C ALA A 358 -15.71 0.41 -7.76
N GLY A 359 -16.15 -0.54 -6.93
CA GLY A 359 -17.53 -1.01 -6.87
C GLY A 359 -18.47 -0.18 -5.98
N CYS A 360 -17.97 0.88 -5.34
CA CYS A 360 -18.68 1.68 -4.34
C CYS A 360 -19.00 3.10 -4.79
#